data_AF-A0A358IG00-F1
#
_entry.id   AF-A0A358IG00-F1
#
_cell.length_a   1.000
_cell.length_b   1.000
_cell.length_c   1.000
_cell.angle_alpha   90.00
_cell.angle_beta   90.00
_cell.angle_gamma   90.00
#
_symmetry.space_group_name_H-M   'P 1'
#
loop_
_entity.id
_entity.type
_entity.pdbx_description
1 polymer ?
#
loop_
_entity_poly.entity_id
_entity_poly.type
_entity_poly.pdbx_seq_one_letter_code
_entity_poly.pdbx_strand_id
1 'polypeptide(L)'
;MRGMLEWLDNRTGYRALLQGVLYERIPGGARWRYIWGSTLVFAMVVQLITGVVLWSAYSANAQGAWESVWFIQNQMTGGWLVRGIHHYMAQVTIVLLVLHLMQVLIDGAYRAPREVNFWFGLILLQLVLGLSLTGYLLPWDQKGYWATKVATSIASMTPVVGPGLQQLLVGGSEYGHLTLTRFFVLHAGILPAAVALLIVGHIYLFRRHGVTVPKRAREKPDGYFWPEQVLRDGVASLIVMATVLGLVLWSGGAHLGAPADPAEPYAAARPEWYFLFLFQWLKYFPAGWEVIGAQVIPGLVLALVAAMPVIGGWKYGHRFNVGVATALLAGIVMLTWQARVQDSTDPEFVSAQAEAEVMAERSSELAAALSGIPVEGGLAMLRADPLTQGPRIFEANCSQCHRFEGHDGLGGQPSDPASASDLAGFGTRAWLAGLLDPERVATDEYFGGTDHVNGRMSRFVRRGVARFSPEARSNLTKVIMAVSAEGSLPLQVEQDAVQQAEIEEGRALMSSEEINCTRCHTFRDQTDGDVGPVLTGWGSRDWMLGMLHDPTEERFYGGDNDRMPSFGTEKILTEEEMGLVVDWLRSDWVRQDSQGH
;
A
#
# COMPACT_ATOMS: atom_id res chain seq x y z
N MET A 1 43.74 23.40 25.72
CA MET A 1 42.77 22.30 25.97
C MET A 1 42.79 21.77 27.41
N ARG A 2 43.93 21.42 28.03
CA ARG A 2 43.96 20.85 29.40
C ARG A 2 43.32 21.74 30.49
N GLY A 3 43.64 23.05 30.53
CA GLY A 3 43.05 23.97 31.52
C GLY A 3 41.54 24.18 31.37
N MET A 4 41.00 24.10 30.15
CA MET A 4 39.55 24.16 29.91
C MET A 4 38.83 22.90 30.39
N LEU A 5 39.43 21.73 30.17
CA LEU A 5 38.90 20.46 30.65
C LEU A 5 38.94 20.35 32.18
N GLU A 6 39.99 20.85 32.82
CA GLU A 6 40.09 20.94 34.28
C GLU A 6 39.11 21.96 34.86
N TRP A 7 38.97 23.12 34.21
CA TRP A 7 37.95 24.10 34.60
C TRP A 7 36.56 23.46 34.58
N LEU A 8 36.22 22.74 33.50
CA LEU A 8 34.93 22.08 33.34
C LEU A 8 34.72 20.97 34.38
N ASP A 9 35.73 20.12 34.59
CA ASP A 9 35.66 19.03 35.58
C ASP A 9 35.46 19.54 37.01
N ASN A 10 36.11 20.65 37.38
CA ASN A 10 35.92 21.26 38.70
C ASN A 10 34.49 21.78 38.92
N ARG A 11 33.70 22.03 37.87
CA ARG A 11 32.30 22.51 38.00
C ARG A 11 31.28 21.38 37.84
N THR A 12 31.56 20.40 36.98
CA THR A 12 30.60 19.36 36.62
C THR A 12 30.92 17.99 37.23
N GLY A 13 32.17 17.75 37.64
CA GLY A 13 32.66 16.45 38.10
C GLY A 13 32.58 15.36 37.03
N TYR A 14 32.53 15.72 35.74
CA TYR A 14 32.24 14.77 34.66
C TYR A 14 33.27 13.65 34.56
N ARG A 15 34.53 13.86 34.97
CA ARG A 15 35.55 12.80 34.95
C ARG A 15 35.27 11.71 35.96
N ALA A 16 34.77 12.04 37.15
CA ALA A 16 34.40 11.04 38.15
C ALA A 16 33.24 10.17 37.66
N LEU A 17 32.25 10.79 37.01
CA LEU A 17 31.14 10.07 36.37
C LEU A 17 31.64 9.16 35.23
N LEU A 18 32.48 9.69 34.33
CA LEU A 18 33.06 8.90 33.23
C LEU A 18 33.91 7.74 33.75
N GLN A 19 34.71 7.94 34.80
CA GLN A 19 35.49 6.86 35.39
C GLN A 19 34.61 5.75 35.95
N GLY A 20 33.53 6.11 36.66
CA GLY A 20 32.56 5.13 37.18
C GLY A 20 31.85 4.35 36.07
N VAL A 21 31.60 4.99 34.92
CA VAL A 21 30.92 4.39 33.75
C VAL A 21 31.85 3.49 32.92
N LEU A 22 33.08 3.93 32.67
CA LEU A 22 34.03 3.26 31.77
C LEU A 22 34.83 2.14 32.46
N TYR A 23 35.15 2.30 33.74
CA TYR A 23 35.96 1.33 34.50
C TYR A 23 35.14 0.52 35.48
N GLU A 24 33.86 0.32 35.18
CA GLU A 24 33.03 -0.64 35.88
C GLU A 24 33.62 -2.05 35.72
N ARG A 25 33.73 -2.80 36.83
CA ARG A 25 34.27 -4.17 36.81
C ARG A 25 33.24 -5.12 36.23
N ILE A 26 33.64 -5.88 35.22
CA ILE A 26 32.87 -6.99 34.64
C ILE A 26 33.45 -8.29 35.20
N PRO A 27 32.73 -8.99 36.10
CA PRO A 27 33.30 -10.18 36.67
C PRO A 27 33.38 -11.31 35.64
N GLY A 28 34.55 -11.96 35.58
CA GLY A 28 34.87 -12.94 34.53
C GLY A 28 35.14 -12.34 33.13
N GLY A 29 35.38 -11.02 33.05
CA GLY A 29 35.84 -10.30 31.86
C GLY A 29 34.79 -10.03 30.78
N ALA A 30 35.18 -9.28 29.75
CA ALA A 30 34.35 -8.95 28.59
C ALA A 30 33.89 -10.22 27.84
N ARG A 31 32.67 -10.22 27.26
CA ARG A 31 32.05 -11.37 26.56
C ARG A 31 31.12 -10.94 25.43
N TRP A 32 31.13 -11.70 24.33
CA TRP A 32 30.16 -11.55 23.24
C TRP A 32 28.73 -11.79 23.69
N ARG A 33 28.50 -12.57 24.75
CA ARG A 33 27.15 -12.79 25.28
C ARG A 33 26.52 -11.55 25.91
N TYR A 34 27.30 -10.52 26.25
CA TYR A 34 26.79 -9.30 26.90
C TYR A 34 26.43 -8.17 25.93
N ILE A 35 26.58 -8.37 24.62
CA ILE A 35 26.38 -7.32 23.61
C ILE A 35 24.92 -6.91 23.41
N TRP A 36 23.95 -7.79 23.71
CA TRP A 36 22.56 -7.63 23.30
C TRP A 36 21.88 -6.39 23.91
N GLY A 37 22.23 -6.03 25.14
CA GLY A 37 21.73 -4.80 25.76
C GLY A 37 22.29 -3.55 25.07
N SER A 38 23.59 -3.55 24.76
CA SER A 38 24.26 -2.44 24.08
C SER A 38 23.76 -2.26 22.64
N THR A 39 23.53 -3.34 21.90
CA THR A 39 22.97 -3.25 20.54
C THR A 39 21.53 -2.75 20.53
N LEU A 40 20.72 -3.04 21.57
CA LEU A 40 19.38 -2.47 21.73
C LEU A 40 19.41 -0.96 21.99
N VAL A 41 20.32 -0.49 22.86
CA VAL A 41 20.51 0.94 23.10
C VAL A 41 20.95 1.63 21.80
N PHE A 42 21.89 1.04 21.07
CA PHE A 42 22.31 1.52 19.75
C PHE A 42 21.13 1.61 18.78
N ALA A 43 20.36 0.54 18.64
CA ALA A 43 19.19 0.51 17.76
C ALA A 43 18.17 1.60 18.14
N MET A 44 17.90 1.79 19.43
CA MET A 44 16.98 2.84 19.90
C MET A 44 17.50 4.25 19.60
N VAL A 45 18.80 4.50 19.73
CA VAL A 45 19.41 5.79 19.35
C VAL A 45 19.29 6.02 17.84
N VAL A 46 19.57 5.00 17.02
CA VAL A 46 19.37 5.09 15.57
C VAL A 46 17.91 5.38 15.23
N GLN A 47 16.97 4.74 15.92
CA GLN A 47 15.54 4.98 15.72
C GLN A 47 15.13 6.41 16.07
N LEU A 48 15.63 6.94 17.18
CA LEU A 48 15.36 8.32 17.57
C LEU A 48 15.91 9.31 16.54
N ILE A 49 17.17 9.13 16.11
CA ILE A 49 17.82 10.03 15.15
C ILE A 49 17.08 10.00 13.81
N THR A 50 16.85 8.80 13.26
CA THR A 50 16.15 8.65 11.98
C THR A 50 14.71 9.13 12.07
N GLY A 51 14.01 8.86 13.18
CA GLY A 51 12.64 9.32 13.40
C GLY A 51 12.52 10.85 13.43
N VAL A 52 13.45 11.56 14.06
CA VAL A 52 13.49 13.03 14.07
C VAL A 52 13.72 13.59 12.66
N VAL A 53 14.59 12.95 11.86
CA VAL A 53 14.81 13.35 10.47
C VAL A 53 13.54 13.14 9.63
N LEU A 54 12.89 11.98 9.77
CA LEU A 54 11.63 11.68 9.06
C LEU A 54 10.50 12.64 9.47
N TRP A 55 10.42 13.01 10.76
CA TRP A 55 9.43 13.97 11.24
C TRP A 55 9.51 15.30 10.48
N SER A 56 10.70 15.80 10.13
CA SER A 56 10.83 17.07 9.41
C SER A 56 10.15 17.14 8.04
N ALA A 57 9.81 15.99 7.45
CA ALA A 57 9.17 15.88 6.13
C ALA A 57 7.81 15.15 6.15
N TYR A 58 7.38 14.64 7.30
CA TYR A 58 6.15 13.85 7.43
C TYR A 58 4.93 14.73 7.73
N SER A 59 3.80 14.45 7.07
CA SER A 59 2.53 15.16 7.28
C SER A 59 1.51 14.26 7.99
N ALA A 60 1.21 14.56 9.25
CA ALA A 60 0.36 13.72 10.11
C ALA A 60 -1.15 13.96 9.90
N ASN A 61 -1.61 13.80 8.65
CA ASN A 61 -3.00 14.00 8.24
C ASN A 61 -3.40 12.96 7.18
N ALA A 62 -4.68 12.55 7.13
CA ALA A 62 -5.11 11.43 6.28
C ALA A 62 -4.93 11.66 4.76
N GLN A 63 -4.87 12.92 4.30
CA GLN A 63 -4.67 13.25 2.88
C GLN A 63 -3.17 13.23 2.51
N GLY A 64 -2.34 13.87 3.35
CA GLY A 64 -0.91 14.09 3.08
C GLY A 64 0.04 13.05 3.66
N ALA A 65 -0.42 12.09 4.46
CA ALA A 65 0.46 11.11 5.09
C ALA A 65 1.15 10.20 4.07
N TRP A 66 0.36 9.55 3.22
CA TRP A 66 0.89 8.70 2.16
C TRP A 66 1.79 9.49 1.21
N GLU A 67 1.34 10.67 0.78
CA GLU A 67 2.09 11.60 -0.07
C GLU A 67 3.45 11.95 0.55
N SER A 68 3.47 12.37 1.82
CA SER A 68 4.71 12.77 2.49
C SER A 68 5.70 11.60 2.61
N VAL A 69 5.20 10.38 2.79
CA VAL A 69 6.04 9.17 2.83
C VAL A 69 6.56 8.81 1.44
N TRP A 70 5.74 8.96 0.39
CA TRP A 70 6.19 8.82 -0.99
C TRP A 70 7.25 9.87 -1.34
N PHE A 71 7.08 11.12 -0.93
CA PHE A 71 8.07 12.19 -1.10
C PHE A 71 9.39 11.87 -0.38
N ILE A 72 9.33 11.42 0.87
CA ILE A 72 10.53 10.99 1.62
C ILE A 72 11.25 9.86 0.89
N GLN A 73 10.50 8.89 0.35
CA GLN A 73 11.07 7.74 -0.34
C GLN A 73 11.69 8.14 -1.70
N ASN A 74 11.01 8.94 -2.51
CA ASN A 74 11.35 9.10 -3.93
C ASN A 74 11.98 10.45 -4.29
N GLN A 75 11.74 11.51 -3.51
CA GLN A 75 12.13 12.88 -3.87
C GLN A 75 13.18 13.47 -2.91
N MET A 76 13.08 13.17 -1.61
CA MET A 76 14.03 13.66 -0.62
C MET A 76 15.42 13.03 -0.83
N THR A 77 16.46 13.84 -0.95
CA THR A 77 17.84 13.35 -1.11
C THR A 77 18.25 12.46 0.07
N GLY A 78 18.52 11.17 -0.20
CA GLY A 78 18.84 10.18 0.83
C GLY A 78 17.65 9.77 1.72
N GLY A 79 16.43 10.21 1.41
CA GLY A 79 15.25 9.91 2.21
C GLY A 79 14.87 8.42 2.19
N TRP A 80 14.96 7.74 1.04
CA TRP A 80 14.81 6.27 0.96
C TRP A 80 15.75 5.51 1.91
N LEU A 81 16.99 6.00 2.07
CA LEU A 81 17.98 5.39 2.95
C LEU A 81 17.63 5.62 4.41
N VAL A 82 17.29 6.85 4.80
CA VAL A 82 16.89 7.17 6.19
C VAL A 82 15.61 6.42 6.57
N ARG A 83 14.60 6.43 5.70
CA ARG A 83 13.34 5.69 5.89
C ARG A 83 13.58 4.19 5.95
N GLY A 84 14.42 3.67 5.06
CA GLY A 84 14.83 2.27 5.05
C GLY A 84 15.52 1.87 6.36
N ILE A 85 16.48 2.67 6.84
CA ILE A 85 17.17 2.42 8.12
C ILE A 85 16.15 2.41 9.26
N HIS A 86 15.24 3.37 9.33
CA HIS A 86 14.20 3.43 10.37
C HIS A 86 13.31 2.17 10.36
N HIS A 87 12.83 1.78 9.17
CA HIS A 87 11.99 0.60 8.98
C HIS A 87 12.72 -0.70 9.37
N TYR A 88 13.86 -1.01 8.76
CA TYR A 88 14.56 -2.27 9.00
C TYR A 88 15.22 -2.32 10.39
N MET A 89 15.65 -1.19 10.95
CA MET A 89 16.11 -1.15 12.34
C MET A 89 14.97 -1.50 13.31
N ALA A 90 13.71 -1.16 13.01
CA ALA A 90 12.57 -1.54 13.87
C ALA A 90 12.41 -3.06 13.87
N GLN A 91 12.48 -3.67 12.69
CA GLN A 91 12.42 -5.12 12.52
C GLN A 91 13.54 -5.83 13.30
N VAL A 92 14.77 -5.37 13.15
CA VAL A 92 15.93 -5.94 13.86
C VAL A 92 15.85 -5.72 15.37
N THR A 93 15.30 -4.58 15.82
CA THR A 93 15.12 -4.28 17.26
C THR A 93 14.26 -5.35 17.94
N ILE A 94 13.21 -5.85 17.29
CA ILE A 94 12.37 -6.92 17.84
C ILE A 94 13.16 -8.22 17.99
N VAL A 95 14.00 -8.57 17.01
CA VAL A 95 14.88 -9.75 17.12
C VAL A 95 15.87 -9.58 18.27
N LEU A 96 16.50 -8.41 18.40
CA LEU A 96 17.43 -8.11 19.49
C LEU A 96 16.75 -8.15 20.86
N LEU A 97 15.49 -7.72 20.97
CA LEU A 97 14.70 -7.80 22.20
C LEU A 97 14.49 -9.24 22.64
N VAL A 98 14.11 -10.13 21.71
CA VAL A 98 13.95 -11.56 22.00
C VAL A 98 15.28 -12.17 22.45
N LEU A 99 16.38 -11.88 21.75
CA LEU A 99 17.71 -12.38 22.11
C LEU A 99 18.15 -11.89 23.50
N HIS A 100 17.92 -10.62 23.81
CA HIS A 100 18.22 -10.04 25.10
C HIS A 100 17.37 -10.66 26.23
N LEU A 101 16.06 -10.79 26.03
CA LEU A 101 15.16 -11.43 27.00
C LEU A 101 15.57 -12.88 27.25
N MET A 102 15.82 -13.66 26.20
CA MET A 102 16.28 -15.04 26.33
C MET A 102 17.63 -15.14 27.05
N GLN A 103 18.56 -14.23 26.79
CA GLN A 103 19.81 -14.16 27.55
C GLN A 103 19.54 -13.94 29.05
N VAL A 104 18.71 -12.96 29.40
CA VAL A 104 18.37 -12.64 30.79
C VAL A 104 17.74 -13.85 31.50
N LEU A 105 16.85 -14.56 30.81
CA LEU A 105 16.17 -15.73 31.36
C LEU A 105 17.09 -16.94 31.52
N ILE A 106 17.92 -17.24 30.52
CA ILE A 106 18.88 -18.36 30.56
C ILE A 106 19.98 -18.12 31.59
N ASP A 107 20.51 -16.89 31.69
CA ASP A 107 21.57 -16.56 32.63
C ASP A 107 21.05 -16.34 34.06
N GLY A 108 19.72 -16.27 34.24
CA GLY A 108 19.10 -16.01 35.54
C GLY A 108 19.34 -14.57 36.02
N ALA A 109 19.55 -13.63 35.09
CA ALA A 109 19.84 -12.23 35.40
C ALA A 109 18.64 -11.44 35.94
N TYR A 110 17.49 -12.09 36.06
CA TYR A 110 16.26 -11.57 36.67
C TYR A 110 16.15 -11.85 38.18
N ARG A 111 17.05 -12.67 38.75
CA ARG A 111 17.01 -13.02 40.19
C ARG A 111 17.59 -11.89 41.05
N ALA A 112 17.35 -11.98 42.36
CA ALA A 112 17.87 -11.06 43.37
C ALA A 112 19.34 -10.67 43.14
N PRO A 113 19.69 -9.37 43.19
CA PRO A 113 18.86 -8.19 43.51
C PRO A 113 18.30 -7.45 42.26
N ARG A 114 18.07 -8.15 41.13
CA ARG A 114 17.79 -7.54 39.81
C ARG A 114 16.32 -7.62 39.39
N GLU A 115 15.41 -7.92 40.31
CA GLU A 115 13.97 -8.09 40.02
C GLU A 115 13.36 -6.82 39.44
N VAL A 116 13.67 -5.66 40.05
CA VAL A 116 13.19 -4.35 39.56
C VAL A 116 13.74 -4.06 38.17
N ASN A 117 15.00 -4.42 37.89
CA ASN A 117 15.58 -4.22 36.57
C ASN A 117 14.87 -5.08 35.52
N PHE A 118 14.49 -6.30 35.88
CA PHE A 118 13.71 -7.19 35.02
C PHE A 118 12.31 -6.63 34.72
N TRP A 119 11.60 -6.10 35.72
CA TRP A 119 10.30 -5.45 35.48
C TRP A 119 10.41 -4.20 34.61
N PHE A 120 11.45 -3.38 34.78
CA PHE A 120 11.76 -2.31 33.83
C PHE A 120 11.93 -2.84 32.41
N GLY A 121 12.65 -3.95 32.25
CA GLY A 121 12.80 -4.63 30.96
C GLY A 121 11.47 -5.09 30.35
N LEU A 122 10.53 -5.60 31.15
CA LEU A 122 9.20 -5.98 30.68
C LEU A 122 8.36 -4.77 30.26
N ILE A 123 8.41 -3.67 31.01
CA ILE A 123 7.72 -2.43 30.62
C ILE A 123 8.31 -1.88 29.32
N LEU A 124 9.65 -1.85 29.20
CA LEU A 124 10.33 -1.45 27.97
C LEU A 124 9.95 -2.32 26.78
N LEU A 125 9.87 -3.64 26.95
CA LEU A 125 9.41 -4.56 25.91
C LEU A 125 8.02 -4.16 25.39
N GLN A 126 7.07 -3.91 26.28
CA GLN A 126 5.72 -3.50 25.89
C GLN A 126 5.69 -2.14 25.19
N LEU A 127 6.50 -1.17 25.64
CA LEU A 127 6.59 0.13 24.99
C LEU A 127 7.21 0.06 23.59
N VAL A 128 8.22 -0.79 23.38
CA VAL A 128 8.81 -0.98 22.05
C VAL A 128 7.83 -1.67 21.11
N LEU A 129 7.07 -2.67 21.58
CA LEU A 129 5.98 -3.25 20.79
C LEU A 129 4.89 -2.21 20.45
N GLY A 130 4.58 -1.31 21.37
CA GLY A 130 3.68 -0.17 21.14
C GLY A 130 4.23 0.84 20.13
N LEU A 131 5.54 1.14 20.16
CA LEU A 131 6.20 1.96 19.14
C LEU A 131 6.11 1.31 17.76
N SER A 132 6.36 0.01 17.66
CA SER A 132 6.23 -0.75 16.42
C SER A 132 4.81 -0.67 15.86
N LEU A 133 3.78 -0.87 16.70
CA LEU A 133 2.38 -0.76 16.31
C LEU A 133 2.02 0.66 15.84
N THR A 134 2.40 1.67 16.60
CA THR A 134 2.07 3.07 16.31
C THR A 134 2.84 3.64 15.11
N GLY A 135 3.97 3.04 14.74
CA GLY A 135 4.81 3.50 13.63
C GLY A 135 4.38 2.96 12.27
N TYR A 136 4.00 1.68 12.16
CA TYR A 136 3.69 1.09 10.85
C TYR A 136 2.38 1.64 10.24
N LEU A 137 1.52 2.28 11.04
CA LEU A 137 0.31 2.94 10.53
C LEU A 137 0.58 4.30 9.87
N LEU A 138 1.71 4.94 10.19
CA LEU A 138 2.00 6.31 9.76
C LEU A 138 2.12 6.48 8.24
N PRO A 139 2.60 5.49 7.45
CA PRO A 139 2.53 5.54 5.99
C PRO A 139 1.11 5.66 5.43
N TRP A 140 0.09 5.27 6.20
CA TRP A 140 -1.33 5.35 5.80
C TRP A 140 -1.63 4.64 4.46
N ASP A 141 -0.95 3.52 4.22
CA ASP A 141 -1.23 2.58 3.15
C ASP A 141 -2.30 1.55 3.58
N GLN A 142 -2.79 0.75 2.63
CA GLN A 142 -3.81 -0.27 2.90
C GLN A 142 -3.45 -1.15 4.11
N LYS A 143 -2.21 -1.65 4.17
CA LYS A 143 -1.76 -2.49 5.28
C LYS A 143 -1.82 -1.74 6.62
N GLY A 144 -1.28 -0.53 6.68
CA GLY A 144 -1.24 0.30 7.89
C GLY A 144 -2.64 0.64 8.42
N TYR A 145 -3.55 1.02 7.53
CA TYR A 145 -4.94 1.35 7.86
C TYR A 145 -5.69 0.14 8.44
N TRP A 146 -5.72 -0.97 7.71
CA TRP A 146 -6.51 -2.15 8.10
C TRP A 146 -5.95 -2.84 9.35
N ALA A 147 -4.63 -2.90 9.51
CA ALA A 147 -4.03 -3.48 10.72
C ALA A 147 -4.24 -2.58 11.96
N THR A 148 -4.35 -1.25 11.80
CA THR A 148 -4.75 -0.34 12.89
C THR A 148 -6.17 -0.61 13.36
N LYS A 149 -7.09 -0.87 12.43
CA LYS A 149 -8.48 -1.23 12.75
C LYS A 149 -8.57 -2.52 13.55
N VAL A 150 -7.75 -3.53 13.22
CA VAL A 150 -7.65 -4.76 14.00
C VAL A 150 -7.11 -4.50 15.41
N ALA A 151 -5.99 -3.77 15.54
CA ALA A 151 -5.36 -3.53 16.84
C ALA A 151 -6.25 -2.73 17.81
N THR A 152 -6.92 -1.70 17.31
CA THR A 152 -7.83 -0.87 18.12
C THR A 152 -9.16 -1.59 18.43
N SER A 153 -9.62 -2.49 17.55
CA SER A 153 -10.74 -3.40 17.86
C SER A 153 -10.39 -4.36 19.00
N ILE A 154 -9.17 -4.90 19.02
CA ILE A 154 -8.70 -5.70 20.17
C ILE A 154 -8.67 -4.86 21.45
N ALA A 155 -8.24 -3.59 21.38
CA ALA A 155 -8.24 -2.70 22.54
C ALA A 155 -9.66 -2.36 23.03
N SER A 156 -10.65 -2.29 22.13
CA SER A 156 -12.04 -1.98 22.49
C SER A 156 -12.71 -3.08 23.31
N MET A 157 -12.22 -4.31 23.19
CA MET A 157 -12.68 -5.47 23.97
C MET A 157 -12.30 -5.40 25.45
N THR A 158 -11.45 -4.46 25.88
CA THR A 158 -11.08 -4.34 27.30
C THR A 158 -12.30 -3.97 28.15
N PRO A 159 -12.64 -4.76 29.19
CA PRO A 159 -13.79 -4.47 30.03
C PRO A 159 -13.75 -3.06 30.63
N VAL A 160 -14.92 -2.42 30.74
CA VAL A 160 -15.14 -1.09 31.33
C VAL A 160 -14.58 0.08 30.51
N VAL A 161 -13.31 0.03 30.12
CA VAL A 161 -12.59 1.18 29.52
C VAL A 161 -12.39 1.06 28.01
N GLY A 162 -12.55 -0.14 27.43
CA GLY A 162 -12.20 -0.43 26.03
C GLY A 162 -12.90 0.47 25.02
N PRO A 163 -14.25 0.59 25.02
CA PRO A 163 -14.95 1.45 24.07
C PRO A 163 -14.52 2.93 24.16
N GLY A 164 -14.36 3.45 25.37
CA GLY A 164 -13.89 4.83 25.58
C GLY A 164 -12.44 5.03 25.13
N LEU A 165 -11.57 4.04 25.34
CA LEU A 165 -10.19 4.06 24.86
C LEU A 165 -10.13 4.01 23.33
N GLN A 166 -10.93 3.17 22.68
CA GLN A 166 -11.00 3.12 21.22
C GLN A 166 -11.49 4.46 20.66
N GLN A 167 -12.55 5.04 21.22
CA GLN A 167 -13.05 6.35 20.80
C GLN A 167 -11.99 7.45 21.00
N LEU A 168 -11.19 7.37 22.08
CA LEU A 168 -10.06 8.27 22.31
C LEU A 168 -8.89 8.04 21.34
N LEU A 169 -8.66 6.84 20.85
CA LEU A 169 -7.58 6.58 19.88
C LEU A 169 -8.00 6.92 18.45
N VAL A 170 -9.20 6.50 18.04
CA VAL A 170 -9.76 6.72 16.70
C VAL A 170 -10.19 8.18 16.53
N GLY A 171 -10.91 8.73 17.51
CA GLY A 171 -11.33 10.13 17.51
C GLY A 171 -12.50 10.50 16.63
N GLY A 172 -13.04 9.57 15.86
CA GLY A 172 -14.23 9.74 15.03
C GLY A 172 -15.05 8.44 14.94
N SER A 173 -16.10 8.46 14.11
CA SER A 173 -16.86 7.26 13.75
C SER A 173 -16.03 6.31 12.88
N GLU A 174 -15.08 6.85 12.11
CA GLU A 174 -14.17 6.12 11.24
C GLU A 174 -12.72 6.54 11.47
N TYR A 175 -11.80 5.72 10.97
CA TYR A 175 -10.37 5.99 11.01
C TYR A 175 -10.04 7.10 10.00
N GLY A 176 -9.35 8.13 10.45
CA GLY A 176 -9.08 9.29 9.60
C GLY A 176 -8.09 10.26 10.21
N HIS A 177 -8.25 11.54 9.89
CA HIS A 177 -7.32 12.60 10.28
C HIS A 177 -6.98 12.60 11.79
N LEU A 178 -8.01 12.59 12.65
CA LEU A 178 -7.81 12.60 14.11
C LEU A 178 -7.10 11.36 14.63
N THR A 179 -7.36 10.20 14.04
CA THR A 179 -6.67 8.95 14.37
C THR A 179 -5.18 9.14 14.12
N LEU A 180 -4.84 9.54 12.91
CA LEU A 180 -3.44 9.65 12.50
C LEU A 180 -2.67 10.68 13.32
N THR A 181 -3.23 11.86 13.57
CA THR A 181 -2.59 12.88 14.40
C THR A 181 -2.31 12.38 15.82
N ARG A 182 -3.24 11.62 16.44
CA ARG A 182 -3.05 11.07 17.79
C ARG A 182 -1.98 9.99 17.82
N PHE A 183 -2.01 9.07 16.86
CA PHE A 183 -1.00 8.03 16.75
C PHE A 183 0.38 8.61 16.43
N PHE A 184 0.46 9.68 15.64
CA PHE A 184 1.71 10.40 15.40
C PHE A 184 2.30 10.98 16.69
N VAL A 185 1.50 11.67 17.51
CA VAL A 185 1.96 12.20 18.81
C VAL A 185 2.40 11.07 19.75
N LEU A 186 1.69 9.94 19.76
CA LEU A 186 2.08 8.76 20.53
C LEU A 186 3.44 8.21 20.05
N HIS A 187 3.61 8.03 18.73
CA HIS A 187 4.78 7.41 18.13
C HIS A 187 6.03 8.29 18.17
N ALA A 188 5.91 9.58 17.82
CA ALA A 188 7.05 10.48 17.69
C ALA A 188 7.38 11.23 18.99
N GLY A 189 6.41 11.38 19.90
CA GLY A 189 6.55 12.16 21.13
C GLY A 189 6.52 11.32 22.41
N ILE A 190 5.33 10.83 22.76
CA ILE A 190 5.06 10.28 24.11
C ILE A 190 5.82 8.97 24.35
N LEU A 191 5.71 8.01 23.44
CA LEU A 191 6.33 6.68 23.63
C LEU A 191 7.86 6.73 23.57
N PRO A 192 8.53 7.43 22.64
CA PRO A 192 9.99 7.54 22.64
C PRO A 192 10.53 8.20 23.91
N ALA A 193 9.85 9.24 24.42
CA ALA A 193 10.24 9.89 25.67
C ALA A 193 10.14 8.94 26.87
N ALA A 194 9.06 8.16 26.96
CA ALA A 194 8.89 7.15 28.00
C ALA A 194 9.96 6.05 27.92
N VAL A 195 10.27 5.57 26.71
CA VAL A 195 11.34 4.58 26.48
C VAL A 195 12.70 5.14 26.87
N ALA A 196 13.04 6.36 26.47
CA ALA A 196 14.31 6.99 26.82
C ALA A 196 14.49 7.10 28.35
N LEU A 197 13.45 7.56 29.07
CA LEU A 197 13.47 7.67 30.53
C LEU A 197 13.66 6.29 31.20
N LEU A 198 12.93 5.27 30.74
CA LEU A 198 13.01 3.93 31.30
C LEU A 198 14.33 3.23 30.95
N ILE A 199 14.93 3.50 29.79
CA ILE A 199 16.28 3.00 29.44
C ILE A 199 17.31 3.57 30.41
N VAL A 200 17.26 4.86 30.73
CA VAL A 200 18.16 5.46 31.73
C VAL A 200 18.00 4.77 33.08
N GLY A 201 16.77 4.56 33.53
CA GLY A 201 16.49 3.82 34.78
C GLY A 201 16.97 2.37 34.75
N HIS A 202 16.76 1.67 33.63
CA HIS A 202 17.19 0.29 33.44
C HIS A 202 18.73 0.16 33.46
N ILE A 203 19.44 1.04 32.74
CA ILE A 203 20.92 1.07 32.76
C ILE A 203 21.43 1.42 34.16
N TYR A 204 20.80 2.38 34.85
CA TYR A 204 21.18 2.74 36.22
C TYR A 204 21.07 1.55 37.19
N LEU A 205 19.95 0.82 37.17
CA LEU A 205 19.75 -0.35 38.03
C LEU A 205 20.71 -1.49 37.68
N PHE A 206 20.96 -1.71 36.40
CA PHE A 206 21.97 -2.65 35.92
C PHE A 206 23.36 -2.32 36.49
N ARG A 207 23.80 -1.06 36.39
CA ARG A 207 25.11 -0.61 36.89
C ARG A 207 25.21 -0.67 38.41
N ARG A 208 24.10 -0.40 39.11
CA ARG A 208 24.05 -0.49 40.58
C ARG A 208 24.23 -1.92 41.09
N HIS A 209 23.68 -2.91 40.38
CA HIS A 209 23.65 -4.31 40.84
C HIS A 209 24.66 -5.22 40.11
N GLY A 210 25.34 -4.72 39.08
CA GLY A 210 26.35 -5.44 38.30
C GLY A 210 25.79 -6.60 37.46
N VAL A 211 26.63 -7.12 36.56
CA VAL A 211 26.30 -8.22 35.63
C VAL A 211 26.14 -9.56 36.37
N THR A 212 25.23 -10.41 35.90
CA THR A 212 25.14 -11.80 36.37
C THR A 212 26.21 -12.67 35.72
N VAL A 213 27.01 -13.34 36.55
CA VAL A 213 28.21 -14.06 36.11
C VAL A 213 27.92 -15.55 36.05
N PRO A 214 27.96 -16.20 34.87
CA PRO A 214 27.80 -17.65 34.77
C PRO A 214 28.81 -18.39 35.65
N LYS A 215 28.47 -19.56 36.22
CA LYS A 215 29.39 -20.26 37.16
C LYS A 215 30.78 -20.54 36.55
N ARG A 216 30.84 -20.99 35.29
CA ARG A 216 32.08 -21.22 34.53
C ARG A 216 32.86 -19.93 34.21
N ALA A 217 32.24 -18.77 34.36
CA ALA A 217 32.85 -17.47 34.11
C ALA A 217 33.74 -16.98 35.25
N ARG A 218 33.50 -17.47 36.48
CA ARG A 218 34.23 -17.08 37.70
C ARG A 218 35.69 -17.53 37.71
N GLU A 219 36.07 -18.43 36.81
CA GLU A 219 37.44 -18.94 36.69
C GLU A 219 38.36 -17.98 35.91
N LYS A 220 37.80 -16.99 35.19
CA LYS A 220 38.59 -15.97 34.50
C LYS A 220 38.74 -14.71 35.37
N PRO A 221 39.88 -14.00 35.29
CA PRO A 221 40.05 -12.74 35.98
C PRO A 221 39.01 -11.71 35.52
N ASP A 222 38.62 -10.85 36.45
CA ASP A 222 37.73 -9.74 36.17
C ASP A 222 38.37 -8.77 35.18
N GLY A 223 37.56 -8.19 34.30
CA GLY A 223 37.98 -7.17 33.34
C GLY A 223 37.24 -5.86 33.59
N TYR A 224 37.63 -4.82 32.87
CA TYR A 224 36.92 -3.53 32.86
C TYR A 224 36.01 -3.42 31.63
N PHE A 225 34.96 -2.61 31.73
CA PHE A 225 34.06 -2.32 30.61
C PHE A 225 34.81 -1.69 29.43
N TRP A 226 35.66 -0.69 29.70
CA TRP A 226 36.63 -0.17 28.74
C TRP A 226 37.98 -0.90 28.83
N PRO A 227 38.63 -1.22 27.70
CA PRO A 227 38.20 -1.03 26.31
C PRO A 227 37.47 -2.25 25.72
N GLU A 228 37.64 -3.43 26.33
CA GLU A 228 37.34 -4.70 25.67
C GLU A 228 35.85 -4.95 25.43
N GLN A 229 34.98 -4.63 26.40
CA GLN A 229 33.54 -4.81 26.21
C GLN A 229 32.99 -3.76 25.25
N VAL A 230 33.41 -2.50 25.39
CA VAL A 230 33.01 -1.42 24.48
C VAL A 230 33.37 -1.73 23.03
N LEU A 231 34.55 -2.30 22.78
CA LEU A 231 34.94 -2.69 21.42
C LEU A 231 34.06 -3.82 20.86
N ARG A 232 33.69 -4.81 21.67
CA ARG A 232 32.77 -5.90 21.24
C ARG A 232 31.37 -5.37 20.99
N ASP A 233 30.88 -4.48 21.85
CA ASP A 233 29.59 -3.81 21.69
C ASP A 233 29.58 -2.96 20.41
N GLY A 234 30.68 -2.26 20.13
CA GLY A 234 30.87 -1.49 18.88
C GLY A 234 30.86 -2.38 17.65
N VAL A 235 31.63 -3.48 17.64
CA VAL A 235 31.63 -4.44 16.53
C VAL A 235 30.24 -5.06 16.32
N ALA A 236 29.55 -5.46 17.39
CA ALA A 236 28.20 -5.99 17.28
C ALA A 236 27.21 -4.97 16.72
N SER A 237 27.31 -3.71 17.14
CA SER A 237 26.47 -2.61 16.63
C SER A 237 26.75 -2.31 15.16
N LEU A 238 28.01 -2.38 14.73
CA LEU A 238 28.40 -2.25 13.32
C LEU A 238 27.84 -3.40 12.46
N ILE A 239 27.85 -4.64 12.98
CA ILE A 239 27.23 -5.79 12.29
C ILE A 239 25.72 -5.56 12.14
N VAL A 240 25.05 -5.12 13.21
CA VAL A 240 23.61 -4.77 13.17
C VAL A 240 23.34 -3.69 12.11
N MET A 241 24.12 -2.61 12.09
CA MET A 241 23.99 -1.56 11.09
C MET A 241 24.27 -2.07 9.67
N ALA A 242 25.30 -2.90 9.48
CA ALA A 242 25.62 -3.49 8.18
C ALA A 242 24.49 -4.41 7.67
N THR A 243 23.85 -5.19 8.56
CA THR A 243 22.66 -5.98 8.22
C THR A 243 21.51 -5.08 7.78
N VAL A 244 21.22 -4.00 8.53
CA VAL A 244 20.17 -3.04 8.18
C VAL A 244 20.46 -2.38 6.83
N LEU A 245 21.68 -1.89 6.60
CA LEU A 245 22.07 -1.29 5.32
C LEU A 245 22.00 -2.29 4.16
N GLY A 246 22.40 -3.56 4.38
CA GLY A 246 22.26 -4.61 3.39
C GLY A 246 20.80 -4.85 2.98
N LEU A 247 19.88 -4.86 3.95
CA LEU A 247 18.44 -4.98 3.68
C LEU A 247 17.90 -3.77 2.92
N VAL A 248 18.31 -2.56 3.30
CA VAL A 248 17.91 -1.31 2.63
C VAL A 248 18.38 -1.27 1.17
N LEU A 249 19.63 -1.66 0.93
CA LEU A 249 20.20 -1.71 -0.42
C LEU A 249 19.55 -2.79 -1.29
N TRP A 250 19.21 -3.93 -0.70
CA TRP A 250 18.56 -5.03 -1.42
C TRP A 250 17.12 -4.71 -1.84
N SER A 251 16.40 -3.92 -1.04
CA SER A 251 15.00 -3.55 -1.26
C SER A 251 14.78 -2.22 -1.97
N GLY A 252 15.82 -1.37 -2.08
CA GLY A 252 15.68 0.00 -2.59
C GLY A 252 15.01 0.98 -1.59
N GLY A 253 15.00 0.65 -0.29
CA GLY A 253 14.33 1.43 0.75
C GLY A 253 13.18 0.64 1.38
N ALA A 254 12.26 1.32 2.08
CA ALA A 254 11.12 0.61 2.67
C ALA A 254 9.98 0.50 1.65
N HIS A 255 9.23 -0.60 1.67
CA HIS A 255 8.04 -0.73 0.82
C HIS A 255 6.96 0.28 1.22
N LEU A 256 6.18 0.77 0.26
CA LEU A 256 5.01 1.63 0.47
C LEU A 256 3.87 1.07 -0.38
N GLY A 257 2.79 0.61 0.25
CA GLY A 257 1.63 0.12 -0.47
C GLY A 257 0.81 1.25 -1.09
N ALA A 258 -0.28 0.92 -1.80
CA ALA A 258 -1.23 1.92 -2.28
C ALA A 258 -1.85 2.72 -1.11
N PRO A 259 -2.26 3.98 -1.33
CA PRO A 259 -3.01 4.76 -0.35
C PRO A 259 -4.18 3.96 0.21
N ALA A 260 -4.44 4.07 1.52
CA ALA A 260 -5.54 3.36 2.13
C ALA A 260 -6.90 3.80 1.56
N ASP A 261 -7.73 2.85 1.13
CA ASP A 261 -9.13 3.10 0.77
C ASP A 261 -10.06 2.45 1.82
N PRO A 262 -10.72 3.26 2.68
CA PRO A 262 -11.69 2.76 3.66
C PRO A 262 -12.90 2.04 3.06
N ALA A 263 -13.24 2.30 1.80
CA ALA A 263 -14.40 1.74 1.12
C ALA A 263 -14.16 0.31 0.61
N GLU A 264 -12.90 -0.09 0.43
CA GLU A 264 -12.52 -1.40 -0.10
C GLU A 264 -11.84 -2.25 0.98
N PRO A 265 -12.52 -3.28 1.53
CA PRO A 265 -11.91 -4.22 2.46
C PRO A 265 -10.66 -4.87 1.88
N TYR A 266 -9.58 -4.90 2.67
CA TYR A 266 -8.33 -5.54 2.25
C TYR A 266 -8.22 -6.97 2.81
N ALA A 267 -8.53 -7.97 2.00
CA ALA A 267 -8.50 -9.39 2.41
C ALA A 267 -7.10 -9.87 2.84
N ALA A 268 -6.05 -9.29 2.26
CA ALA A 268 -4.65 -9.54 2.64
C ALA A 268 -4.16 -8.70 3.84
N ALA A 269 -5.06 -8.06 4.59
CA ALA A 269 -4.70 -7.37 5.82
C ALA A 269 -4.09 -8.35 6.84
N ARG A 270 -2.79 -8.17 7.12
CA ARG A 270 -2.04 -8.92 8.14
C ARG A 270 -1.18 -7.96 8.97
N PRO A 271 -1.04 -8.19 10.27
CA PRO A 271 -0.11 -7.41 11.07
C PRO A 271 1.35 -7.76 10.68
N GLU A 272 2.29 -6.97 11.18
CA GLU A 272 3.72 -7.24 11.04
C GLU A 272 4.13 -8.62 11.57
N TRP A 273 5.25 -9.15 11.09
CA TRP A 273 5.65 -10.54 11.34
C TRP A 273 5.76 -10.88 12.83
N TYR A 274 6.13 -9.91 13.66
CA TYR A 274 6.24 -10.06 15.10
C TYR A 274 4.89 -10.11 15.84
N PHE A 275 3.77 -9.90 15.15
CA PHE A 275 2.41 -10.09 15.66
C PHE A 275 1.63 -11.19 14.94
N LEU A 276 2.19 -11.82 13.90
CA LEU A 276 1.51 -12.89 13.15
C LEU A 276 1.14 -14.09 14.02
N PHE A 277 1.96 -14.43 15.02
CA PHE A 277 1.62 -15.51 15.96
C PHE A 277 0.30 -15.22 16.70
N LEU A 278 0.07 -13.97 17.09
CA LEU A 278 -1.14 -13.56 17.80
C LEU A 278 -2.33 -13.56 16.84
N PHE A 279 -2.14 -13.10 15.61
CA PHE A 279 -3.16 -13.20 14.56
C PHE A 279 -3.60 -14.65 14.33
N GLN A 280 -2.66 -15.59 14.18
CA GLN A 280 -3.00 -17.01 14.02
C GLN A 280 -3.67 -17.60 15.25
N TRP A 281 -3.19 -17.21 16.44
CA TRP A 281 -3.75 -17.64 17.72
C TRP A 281 -5.23 -17.27 17.86
N LEU A 282 -5.60 -16.05 17.46
CA LEU A 282 -6.97 -15.55 17.59
C LEU A 282 -7.98 -16.30 16.73
N LYS A 283 -7.55 -16.95 15.63
CA LYS A 283 -8.42 -17.77 14.78
C LYS A 283 -9.00 -19.00 15.51
N TYR A 284 -8.41 -19.42 16.63
CA TYR A 284 -8.90 -20.55 17.43
C TYR A 284 -10.00 -20.17 18.43
N PHE A 285 -10.32 -18.89 18.56
CA PHE A 285 -11.36 -18.42 19.48
C PHE A 285 -12.66 -18.17 18.70
N PRO A 286 -13.79 -18.75 19.11
CA PRO A 286 -15.07 -18.48 18.48
C PRO A 286 -15.52 -17.04 18.77
N ALA A 287 -16.46 -16.55 17.96
CA ALA A 287 -17.03 -15.22 18.12
C ALA A 287 -17.58 -14.98 19.54
N GLY A 288 -17.23 -13.84 20.13
CA GLY A 288 -17.55 -13.45 21.51
C GLY A 288 -16.52 -13.90 22.57
N TRP A 289 -15.61 -14.81 22.24
CA TRP A 289 -14.55 -15.30 23.13
C TRP A 289 -13.17 -14.74 22.81
N GLU A 290 -13.06 -13.85 21.83
CA GLU A 290 -11.80 -13.26 21.37
C GLU A 290 -11.09 -12.49 22.48
N VAL A 291 -11.83 -11.90 23.43
CA VAL A 291 -11.26 -11.21 24.59
C VAL A 291 -10.35 -12.14 25.42
N ILE A 292 -10.72 -13.42 25.52
CA ILE A 292 -9.91 -14.41 26.25
C ILE A 292 -8.59 -14.64 25.51
N GLY A 293 -8.66 -14.85 24.19
CA GLY A 293 -7.50 -15.08 23.35
C GLY A 293 -6.58 -13.87 23.23
N ALA A 294 -7.15 -12.67 23.15
CA ALA A 294 -6.43 -11.44 22.85
C ALA A 294 -5.88 -10.72 24.09
N GLN A 295 -6.55 -10.84 25.24
CA GLN A 295 -6.19 -10.08 26.45
C GLN A 295 -5.94 -10.97 27.66
N VAL A 296 -6.85 -11.89 27.98
CA VAL A 296 -6.75 -12.68 29.23
C VAL A 296 -5.54 -13.62 29.19
N ILE A 297 -5.41 -14.43 28.14
CA ILE A 297 -4.31 -15.40 28.04
C ILE A 297 -2.95 -14.69 27.90
N PRO A 298 -2.76 -13.72 26.98
CA PRO A 298 -1.52 -12.93 26.93
C PRO A 298 -1.21 -12.20 28.24
N GLY A 299 -2.22 -11.68 28.93
CA GLY A 299 -2.07 -11.05 30.25
C GLY A 299 -1.61 -12.03 31.33
N LEU A 300 -2.15 -13.25 31.36
CA LEU A 300 -1.69 -14.31 32.25
C LEU A 300 -0.27 -14.78 31.93
N VAL A 301 0.09 -14.88 30.66
CA VAL A 301 1.46 -15.19 30.24
C VAL A 301 2.42 -14.08 30.68
N LEU A 302 2.05 -12.81 30.48
CA LEU A 302 2.85 -11.68 30.95
C LEU A 302 2.99 -11.67 32.48
N ALA A 303 1.91 -11.97 33.21
CA ALA A 303 1.94 -12.09 34.67
C ALA A 303 2.86 -13.24 35.14
N LEU A 304 2.83 -14.39 34.45
CA LEU A 304 3.75 -15.49 34.71
C LEU A 304 5.20 -15.09 34.45
N VAL A 305 5.47 -14.39 33.36
CA VAL A 305 6.80 -13.85 33.04
C VAL A 305 7.24 -12.85 34.11
N ALA A 306 6.38 -11.93 34.54
CA ALA A 306 6.65 -10.95 35.59
C ALA A 306 6.93 -11.60 36.96
N ALA A 307 6.32 -12.77 37.24
CA ALA A 307 6.54 -13.56 38.44
C ALA A 307 7.81 -14.44 38.40
N MET A 308 8.48 -14.55 37.25
CA MET A 308 9.70 -15.37 37.11
C MET A 308 10.80 -15.07 38.14
N PRO A 309 11.06 -13.83 38.58
CA PRO A 309 12.00 -13.56 39.66
C PRO A 309 11.72 -14.29 40.96
N VAL A 310 10.44 -14.37 41.34
CA VAL A 310 10.00 -15.08 42.54
C VAL A 310 10.10 -16.59 42.33
N ILE A 311 9.56 -17.09 41.21
CA ILE A 311 9.57 -18.53 40.87
C ILE A 311 11.01 -19.06 40.74
N GLY A 312 11.89 -18.27 40.14
CA GLY A 312 13.28 -18.61 39.86
C GLY A 312 14.24 -18.49 41.03
N GLY A 313 13.75 -18.21 42.25
CA GLY A 313 14.59 -18.10 43.45
C GLY A 313 15.42 -19.36 43.74
N TRP A 314 14.91 -20.54 43.34
CA TRP A 314 15.60 -21.83 43.48
C TRP A 314 15.95 -22.51 42.14
N LYS A 315 16.72 -23.60 42.19
CA LYS A 315 17.24 -24.30 40.99
C LYS A 315 16.12 -24.81 40.07
N TYR A 316 15.08 -25.45 40.61
CA TYR A 316 14.03 -26.06 39.80
C TYR A 316 13.11 -25.00 39.17
N GLY A 317 12.79 -23.95 39.90
CA GLY A 317 12.00 -22.84 39.36
C GLY A 317 12.71 -22.05 38.27
N HIS A 318 14.05 -21.91 38.33
CA HIS A 318 14.77 -21.35 37.20
C HIS A 318 14.72 -22.25 35.96
N ARG A 319 14.86 -23.58 36.13
CA ARG A 319 14.69 -24.54 35.03
C ARG A 319 13.28 -24.48 34.45
N PHE A 320 12.27 -24.32 35.30
CA PHE A 320 10.89 -24.09 34.91
C PHE A 320 10.75 -22.81 34.08
N ASN A 321 11.26 -21.67 34.56
CA ASN A 321 11.21 -20.40 33.83
C ASN A 321 11.87 -20.49 32.44
N VAL A 322 13.05 -21.12 32.34
CA VAL A 322 13.72 -21.34 31.05
C VAL A 322 12.89 -22.27 30.17
N GLY A 323 12.32 -23.34 30.72
CA GLY A 323 11.43 -24.24 29.98
C GLY A 323 10.19 -23.53 29.43
N VAL A 324 9.52 -22.73 30.25
CA VAL A 324 8.36 -21.90 29.86
C VAL A 324 8.75 -20.92 28.77
N ALA A 325 9.86 -20.19 28.93
CA ALA A 325 10.31 -19.21 27.94
C ALA A 325 10.64 -19.84 26.59
N THR A 326 11.33 -20.99 26.59
CA THR A 326 11.63 -21.74 25.37
C THR A 326 10.36 -22.29 24.73
N ALA A 327 9.40 -22.79 25.51
CA ALA A 327 8.11 -23.26 25.00
C ALA A 327 7.28 -22.12 24.38
N LEU A 328 7.26 -20.94 25.02
CA LEU A 328 6.60 -19.75 24.48
C LEU A 328 7.25 -19.31 23.16
N LEU A 329 8.58 -19.24 23.10
CA LEU A 329 9.30 -18.90 21.88
C LEU A 329 9.02 -19.90 20.75
N ALA A 330 9.03 -21.21 21.07
CA ALA A 330 8.70 -22.25 20.10
C ALA A 330 7.24 -22.12 19.60
N GLY A 331 6.30 -21.82 20.50
CA GLY A 331 4.90 -21.56 20.14
C GLY A 331 4.73 -20.33 19.23
N ILE A 332 5.42 -19.24 19.53
CA ILE A 332 5.44 -18.03 18.69
C ILE A 332 5.96 -18.35 17.28
N VAL A 333 7.09 -19.07 17.18
CA VAL A 333 7.66 -19.47 15.88
C VAL A 333 6.71 -20.40 15.13
N MET A 334 6.14 -21.40 15.80
CA MET A 334 5.20 -22.36 15.21
C MET A 334 3.95 -21.66 14.67
N LEU A 335 3.32 -20.78 15.44
CA LEU A 335 2.11 -20.06 15.03
C LEU A 335 2.41 -19.05 13.92
N THR A 336 3.56 -18.39 13.96
CA THR A 336 4.00 -17.50 12.87
C THR A 336 4.22 -18.29 11.58
N TRP A 337 4.85 -19.46 11.66
CA TRP A 337 5.03 -20.36 10.52
C TRP A 337 3.68 -20.82 9.97
N GLN A 338 2.76 -21.23 10.84
CA GLN A 338 1.44 -21.67 10.45
C GLN A 338 0.64 -20.56 9.74
N ALA A 339 0.71 -19.31 10.23
CA ALA A 339 0.11 -18.16 9.55
C ALA A 339 0.65 -18.03 8.13
N ARG A 340 1.98 -18.08 7.95
CA ARG A 340 2.61 -17.95 6.63
C ARG A 340 2.23 -19.07 5.68
N VAL A 341 2.18 -20.31 6.15
CA VAL A 341 1.75 -21.45 5.32
C VAL A 341 0.30 -21.27 4.90
N GLN A 342 -0.60 -20.96 5.84
CA GLN A 342 -2.02 -20.77 5.55
C GLN A 342 -2.23 -19.64 4.53
N ASP A 343 -1.62 -18.48 4.75
CA ASP A 343 -1.70 -17.33 3.86
C ASP A 343 -1.16 -17.67 2.45
N SER A 344 -0.04 -18.42 2.35
CA SER A 344 0.53 -18.83 1.06
C SER A 344 -0.33 -19.84 0.28
N THR A 345 -1.29 -20.48 0.94
CA THR A 345 -2.19 -21.47 0.33
C THR A 345 -3.60 -20.95 0.11
N ASP A 346 -3.91 -19.74 0.59
CA ASP A 346 -5.23 -19.12 0.51
C ASP A 346 -5.34 -18.31 -0.80
N PRO A 347 -6.18 -18.72 -1.78
CA PRO A 347 -6.28 -18.04 -3.07
C PRO A 347 -6.76 -16.59 -2.94
N GLU A 348 -7.64 -16.29 -1.99
CA GLU A 348 -8.16 -14.93 -1.77
C GLU A 348 -7.04 -14.01 -1.25
N PHE A 349 -6.21 -14.52 -0.33
CA PHE A 349 -5.05 -13.79 0.17
C PHE A 349 -4.04 -13.51 -0.93
N VAL A 350 -3.72 -14.51 -1.75
CA VAL A 350 -2.73 -14.37 -2.83
C VAL A 350 -3.22 -13.39 -3.90
N SER A 351 -4.50 -13.45 -4.29
CA SER A 351 -5.10 -12.48 -5.23
C SER A 351 -5.04 -11.07 -4.66
N ALA A 352 -5.51 -10.87 -3.43
CA ALA A 352 -5.54 -9.56 -2.79
C ALA A 352 -4.13 -8.98 -2.57
N GLN A 353 -3.12 -9.83 -2.34
CA GLN A 353 -1.73 -9.38 -2.28
C GLN A 353 -1.22 -8.93 -3.64
N ALA A 354 -1.46 -9.71 -4.70
CA ALA A 354 -1.05 -9.35 -6.06
C ALA A 354 -1.74 -8.05 -6.53
N GLU A 355 -3.04 -7.91 -6.28
CA GLU A 355 -3.79 -6.67 -6.56
C GLU A 355 -3.21 -5.48 -5.80
N ALA A 356 -2.87 -5.65 -4.52
CA ALA A 356 -2.28 -4.57 -3.73
C ALA A 356 -0.88 -4.17 -4.23
N GLU A 357 -0.08 -5.11 -4.72
CA GLU A 357 1.22 -4.84 -5.34
C GLU A 357 1.05 -4.05 -6.65
N VAL A 358 0.13 -4.46 -7.53
CA VAL A 358 -0.20 -3.73 -8.76
C VAL A 358 -0.69 -2.30 -8.44
N MET A 359 -1.57 -2.15 -7.45
CA MET A 359 -2.07 -0.83 -7.03
C MET A 359 -0.97 0.05 -6.42
N ALA A 360 0.00 -0.54 -5.70
CA ALA A 360 1.13 0.19 -5.15
C ALA A 360 2.07 0.72 -6.25
N GLU A 361 2.34 -0.10 -7.27
CA GLU A 361 3.10 0.29 -8.45
C GLU A 361 2.38 1.40 -9.22
N ARG A 362 1.07 1.22 -9.50
CA ARG A 362 0.26 2.23 -10.18
C ARG A 362 0.21 3.55 -9.40
N SER A 363 0.03 3.49 -8.08
CA SER A 363 0.05 4.68 -7.22
C SER A 363 1.39 5.41 -7.29
N SER A 364 2.50 4.66 -7.34
CA SER A 364 3.84 5.24 -7.44
C SER A 364 4.09 5.87 -8.82
N GLU A 365 3.58 5.26 -9.89
CA GLU A 365 3.62 5.80 -11.25
C GLU A 365 2.85 7.13 -11.36
N LEU A 366 1.60 7.15 -10.89
CA LEU A 366 0.75 8.34 -10.89
C LEU A 366 1.39 9.48 -10.09
N ALA A 367 1.95 9.17 -8.93
CA ALA A 367 2.65 10.16 -8.10
C ALA A 367 3.91 10.72 -8.76
N ALA A 368 4.60 9.92 -9.61
CA ALA A 368 5.78 10.34 -10.35
C ALA A 368 5.45 11.08 -11.67
N ALA A 369 4.19 11.10 -12.10
CA ALA A 369 3.75 11.79 -13.29
C ALA A 369 3.90 13.32 -13.15
N LEU A 370 3.90 14.04 -14.27
CA LEU A 370 3.98 15.52 -14.26
C LEU A 370 2.82 16.18 -13.50
N SER A 371 1.66 15.53 -13.45
CA SER A 371 0.51 15.96 -12.64
C SER A 371 0.78 15.88 -11.14
N GLY A 372 1.70 15.00 -10.71
CA GLY A 372 2.01 14.74 -9.31
C GLY A 372 0.81 14.26 -8.50
N ILE A 373 0.94 14.39 -7.18
CA ILE A 373 -0.13 14.09 -6.23
C ILE A 373 -0.99 15.37 -6.06
N PRO A 374 -2.33 15.28 -6.22
CA PRO A 374 -3.23 16.42 -6.06
C PRO A 374 -3.38 16.81 -4.58
N VAL A 375 -3.91 18.00 -4.30
CA VAL A 375 -4.03 18.53 -2.93
C VAL A 375 -5.01 17.72 -2.06
N GLU A 376 -5.94 17.01 -2.69
CA GLU A 376 -6.86 16.08 -2.07
C GLU A 376 -6.16 14.80 -1.54
N GLY A 377 -4.93 14.53 -2.00
CA GLY A 377 -4.06 13.46 -1.53
C GLY A 377 -3.99 12.22 -2.44
N GLY A 378 -3.17 11.25 -2.02
CA GLY A 378 -2.86 10.06 -2.82
C GLY A 378 -4.08 9.18 -3.14
N LEU A 379 -5.08 9.10 -2.25
CA LEU A 379 -6.30 8.32 -2.52
C LEU A 379 -7.15 8.95 -3.63
N ALA A 380 -7.27 10.28 -3.64
CA ALA A 380 -8.01 10.99 -4.68
C ALA A 380 -7.35 10.81 -6.06
N MET A 381 -6.02 10.82 -6.09
CA MET A 381 -5.25 10.48 -7.30
C MET A 381 -5.60 9.09 -7.85
N LEU A 382 -5.66 8.08 -6.98
CA LEU A 382 -5.99 6.71 -7.40
C LEU A 382 -7.45 6.56 -7.85
N ARG A 383 -8.37 7.33 -7.25
CA ARG A 383 -9.78 7.37 -7.65
C ARG A 383 -10.03 8.17 -8.92
N ALA A 384 -9.13 9.06 -9.30
CA ALA A 384 -9.18 9.81 -10.55
C ALA A 384 -8.45 9.10 -11.70
N ASP A 385 -7.93 7.87 -11.48
CA ASP A 385 -7.18 7.14 -12.50
C ASP A 385 -8.10 6.30 -13.41
N PRO A 386 -8.20 6.62 -14.72
CA PRO A 386 -9.05 5.87 -15.63
C PRO A 386 -8.66 4.40 -15.75
N LEU A 387 -7.37 4.08 -15.64
CA LEU A 387 -6.88 2.71 -15.81
C LEU A 387 -7.40 1.76 -14.73
N THR A 388 -7.52 2.25 -13.49
CA THR A 388 -7.97 1.42 -12.36
C THR A 388 -9.47 1.54 -12.12
N GLN A 389 -10.08 2.71 -12.32
CA GLN A 389 -11.50 2.91 -12.06
C GLN A 389 -12.40 2.64 -13.28
N GLY A 390 -11.95 2.95 -14.50
CA GLY A 390 -12.72 2.75 -15.73
C GLY A 390 -13.24 1.31 -15.89
N PRO A 391 -12.38 0.27 -15.78
CA PRO A 391 -12.81 -1.13 -15.81
C PRO A 391 -13.87 -1.49 -14.77
N ARG A 392 -13.75 -0.94 -13.54
CA ARG A 392 -14.68 -1.24 -12.43
C ARG A 392 -16.05 -0.61 -12.67
N ILE A 393 -16.07 0.62 -13.16
CA ILE A 393 -17.33 1.32 -13.50
C ILE A 393 -17.97 0.65 -14.71
N PHE A 394 -17.17 0.23 -15.70
CA PHE A 394 -17.63 -0.52 -16.87
C PHE A 394 -18.24 -1.87 -16.47
N GLU A 395 -17.57 -2.65 -15.60
CA GLU A 395 -18.09 -3.92 -15.12
C GLU A 395 -19.44 -3.73 -14.44
N ALA A 396 -19.55 -2.75 -13.55
CA ALA A 396 -20.77 -2.51 -12.79
C ALA A 396 -21.96 -1.99 -13.64
N ASN A 397 -21.70 -1.19 -14.68
CA ASN A 397 -22.74 -0.42 -15.37
C ASN A 397 -22.88 -0.71 -16.87
N CYS A 398 -21.84 -1.18 -17.54
CA CYS A 398 -21.80 -1.34 -19.00
C CYS A 398 -21.73 -2.81 -19.43
N SER A 399 -21.11 -3.67 -18.63
CA SER A 399 -20.86 -5.08 -18.97
C SER A 399 -22.12 -5.94 -19.09
N GLN A 400 -23.28 -5.46 -18.66
CA GLN A 400 -24.54 -6.18 -18.90
C GLN A 400 -24.89 -6.22 -20.39
N CYS A 401 -24.52 -5.18 -21.15
CA CYS A 401 -24.82 -5.07 -22.57
C CYS A 401 -23.57 -5.17 -23.44
N HIS A 402 -22.51 -4.47 -23.05
CA HIS A 402 -21.27 -4.38 -23.80
C HIS A 402 -20.24 -5.42 -23.35
N ARG A 403 -19.28 -5.69 -24.22
CA ARG A 403 -18.06 -6.44 -23.91
C ARG A 403 -16.86 -5.53 -24.15
N PHE A 404 -15.73 -5.90 -23.56
CA PHE A 404 -14.43 -5.35 -23.86
C PHE A 404 -13.52 -6.54 -24.18
N GLU A 405 -13.17 -6.73 -25.45
CA GLU A 405 -12.42 -7.92 -25.92
C GLU A 405 -13.05 -9.25 -25.49
N GLY A 406 -14.39 -9.29 -25.47
CA GLY A 406 -15.18 -10.44 -25.03
C GLY A 406 -15.28 -10.62 -23.51
N HIS A 407 -14.67 -9.77 -22.68
CA HIS A 407 -14.79 -9.82 -21.21
C HIS A 407 -15.58 -8.62 -20.64
N ASP A 408 -15.77 -8.60 -19.32
CA ASP A 408 -16.56 -7.60 -18.57
C ASP A 408 -15.81 -6.31 -18.19
N GLY A 409 -14.64 -6.07 -18.78
CA GLY A 409 -13.71 -4.99 -18.39
C GLY A 409 -12.66 -5.39 -17.34
N LEU A 410 -12.98 -6.26 -16.37
CA LEU A 410 -12.03 -6.75 -15.35
C LEU A 410 -11.41 -8.13 -15.71
N GLY A 411 -11.85 -8.72 -16.82
CA GLY A 411 -11.34 -9.98 -17.34
C GLY A 411 -12.24 -11.17 -17.03
N GLY A 412 -13.35 -10.95 -16.33
CA GLY A 412 -14.40 -11.94 -16.14
C GLY A 412 -15.20 -12.18 -17.42
N GLN A 413 -15.77 -13.37 -17.53
CA GLN A 413 -16.56 -13.80 -18.68
C GLN A 413 -18.03 -13.87 -18.27
N PRO A 414 -18.86 -12.90 -18.67
CA PRO A 414 -20.28 -12.93 -18.36
C PRO A 414 -20.96 -14.15 -18.99
N SER A 415 -21.89 -14.77 -18.26
CA SER A 415 -22.63 -15.93 -18.76
C SER A 415 -23.66 -15.59 -19.83
N ASP A 416 -24.18 -14.36 -19.79
CA ASP A 416 -25.20 -13.89 -20.71
C ASP A 416 -24.55 -13.42 -22.02
N PRO A 417 -25.19 -13.66 -23.19
CA PRO A 417 -24.68 -13.16 -24.45
C PRO A 417 -24.67 -11.63 -24.47
N ALA A 418 -23.70 -11.04 -25.19
CA ALA A 418 -23.66 -9.59 -25.38
C ALA A 418 -24.91 -9.12 -26.13
N SER A 419 -25.54 -8.06 -25.63
CA SER A 419 -26.72 -7.45 -26.26
C SER A 419 -26.42 -6.12 -26.95
N ALA A 420 -25.15 -5.71 -26.94
CA ALA A 420 -24.63 -4.53 -27.62
C ALA A 420 -23.18 -4.80 -28.08
N SER A 421 -22.62 -3.87 -28.86
CA SER A 421 -21.29 -4.02 -29.47
C SER A 421 -20.17 -4.20 -28.44
N ASP A 422 -19.10 -4.86 -28.86
CA ASP A 422 -17.83 -4.83 -28.13
C ASP A 422 -17.20 -3.43 -28.29
N LEU A 423 -16.80 -2.83 -27.17
CA LEU A 423 -16.28 -1.47 -27.12
C LEU A 423 -14.74 -1.41 -27.12
N ALA A 424 -14.06 -2.55 -27.14
CA ALA A 424 -12.61 -2.59 -27.24
C ALA A 424 -12.14 -1.98 -28.57
N GLY A 425 -11.29 -0.96 -28.46
CA GLY A 425 -10.81 -0.21 -29.62
C GLY A 425 -11.89 0.60 -30.33
N PHE A 426 -13.02 0.90 -29.69
CA PHE A 426 -14.02 1.82 -30.24
C PHE A 426 -13.37 3.13 -30.69
N GLY A 427 -13.79 3.67 -31.84
CA GLY A 427 -13.16 4.85 -32.45
C GLY A 427 -11.98 4.52 -33.38
N THR A 428 -11.34 3.37 -33.21
CA THR A 428 -10.13 3.05 -33.99
C THR A 428 -10.45 2.67 -35.44
N ARG A 429 -9.46 2.81 -36.31
CA ARG A 429 -9.55 2.39 -37.71
C ARG A 429 -9.90 0.90 -37.85
N ALA A 430 -9.35 0.06 -36.98
CA ALA A 430 -9.60 -1.38 -36.97
C ALA A 430 -11.06 -1.70 -36.59
N TRP A 431 -11.58 -1.02 -35.55
CA TRP A 431 -12.96 -1.19 -35.12
C TRP A 431 -13.94 -0.73 -36.20
N LEU A 432 -13.71 0.45 -36.79
CA LEU A 432 -14.51 0.97 -37.90
C LEU A 432 -14.46 0.08 -39.16
N ALA A 433 -13.28 -0.48 -39.47
CA ALA A 433 -13.14 -1.40 -40.60
C ALA A 433 -13.99 -2.66 -40.42
N GLY A 434 -14.07 -3.21 -39.22
CA GLY A 434 -14.96 -4.34 -38.94
C GLY A 434 -16.43 -3.94 -38.90
N LEU A 435 -16.78 -2.74 -38.41
CA LEU A 435 -18.15 -2.22 -38.49
C LEU A 435 -18.63 -2.09 -39.95
N LEU A 436 -17.73 -1.74 -40.86
CA LEU A 436 -17.98 -1.59 -42.29
C LEU A 436 -17.69 -2.87 -43.09
N ASP A 437 -17.46 -4.00 -42.43
CA ASP A 437 -17.28 -5.30 -43.07
C ASP A 437 -18.65 -6.01 -43.23
N PRO A 438 -19.05 -6.36 -44.47
CA PRO A 438 -20.29 -7.10 -44.74
C PRO A 438 -20.47 -8.41 -43.95
N GLU A 439 -19.37 -9.09 -43.59
CA GLU A 439 -19.41 -10.36 -42.87
C GLU A 439 -19.48 -10.17 -41.35
N ARG A 440 -19.00 -9.03 -40.84
CA ARG A 440 -18.88 -8.78 -39.39
C ARG A 440 -19.93 -7.84 -38.83
N VAL A 441 -20.47 -6.89 -39.59
CA VAL A 441 -21.39 -5.86 -39.09
C VAL A 441 -22.62 -6.40 -38.33
N ALA A 442 -23.06 -7.62 -38.64
CA ALA A 442 -24.22 -8.27 -38.01
C ALA A 442 -23.85 -9.31 -36.94
N THR A 443 -22.57 -9.42 -36.56
CA THR A 443 -22.14 -10.26 -35.43
C THR A 443 -22.28 -9.50 -34.11
N ASP A 444 -22.19 -10.23 -33.00
CA ASP A 444 -22.31 -9.69 -31.64
C ASP A 444 -21.19 -8.69 -31.28
N GLU A 445 -20.07 -8.70 -32.03
CA GLU A 445 -19.02 -7.67 -31.91
C GLU A 445 -19.52 -6.27 -32.28
N TYR A 446 -20.53 -6.18 -33.15
CA TYR A 446 -21.08 -4.92 -33.68
C TYR A 446 -22.59 -4.82 -33.43
N PHE A 447 -23.44 -4.96 -34.46
CA PHE A 447 -24.90 -4.77 -34.30
C PHE A 447 -25.68 -6.04 -33.98
N GLY A 448 -25.06 -7.23 -33.96
CA GLY A 448 -25.74 -8.53 -33.88
C GLY A 448 -26.76 -8.67 -32.74
N GLY A 449 -26.41 -8.20 -31.55
CA GLY A 449 -27.27 -8.23 -30.35
C GLY A 449 -28.27 -7.07 -30.21
N THR A 450 -28.22 -6.10 -31.12
CA THR A 450 -29.00 -4.85 -31.07
C THR A 450 -30.19 -4.85 -32.04
N ASP A 451 -31.17 -3.98 -31.82
CA ASP A 451 -32.26 -3.73 -32.76
C ASP A 451 -31.75 -3.17 -34.12
N HIS A 452 -30.50 -2.70 -34.16
CA HIS A 452 -29.84 -2.21 -35.36
C HIS A 452 -29.26 -3.32 -36.26
N VAL A 453 -29.30 -4.60 -35.87
CA VAL A 453 -28.83 -5.74 -36.71
C VAL A 453 -29.49 -5.76 -38.08
N ASN A 454 -30.75 -5.31 -38.17
CA ASN A 454 -31.50 -5.15 -39.42
C ASN A 454 -31.77 -3.68 -39.78
N GLY A 455 -31.15 -2.75 -39.05
CA GLY A 455 -31.22 -1.31 -39.25
C GLY A 455 -30.65 -0.85 -40.60
N ARG A 456 -30.77 0.46 -40.85
CA ARG A 456 -30.34 1.10 -42.11
C ARG A 456 -28.84 0.89 -42.35
N MET A 457 -28.02 1.10 -41.32
CA MET A 457 -26.55 0.96 -41.40
C MET A 457 -26.12 -0.47 -41.71
N SER A 458 -26.56 -1.47 -40.93
CA SER A 458 -26.24 -2.89 -41.18
C SER A 458 -26.70 -3.36 -42.57
N ARG A 459 -27.86 -2.91 -43.06
CA ARG A 459 -28.31 -3.22 -44.43
C ARG A 459 -27.45 -2.56 -45.49
N PHE A 460 -27.02 -1.32 -45.28
CA PHE A 460 -26.10 -0.62 -46.18
C PHE A 460 -24.77 -1.35 -46.29
N VAL A 461 -24.17 -1.78 -45.18
CA VAL A 461 -22.90 -2.50 -45.19
C VAL A 461 -23.04 -3.86 -45.89
N ARG A 462 -24.02 -4.68 -45.50
CA ARG A 462 -24.23 -6.03 -46.08
C ARG A 462 -24.61 -6.04 -47.57
N ARG A 463 -25.19 -4.96 -48.09
CA ARG A 463 -25.71 -4.91 -49.48
C ARG A 463 -24.96 -3.92 -50.37
N GLY A 464 -24.71 -2.72 -49.86
CA GLY A 464 -24.01 -1.64 -50.54
C GLY A 464 -22.50 -1.89 -50.56
N VAL A 465 -21.87 -1.88 -49.37
CA VAL A 465 -20.41 -2.07 -49.25
C VAL A 465 -19.96 -3.42 -49.83
N ALA A 466 -20.75 -4.48 -49.68
CA ALA A 466 -20.47 -5.78 -50.31
C ALA A 466 -20.27 -5.72 -51.83
N ARG A 467 -20.90 -4.75 -52.51
CA ARG A 467 -20.84 -4.55 -53.98
C ARG A 467 -19.81 -3.51 -54.42
N PHE A 468 -19.07 -2.92 -53.48
CA PHE A 468 -18.04 -1.93 -53.80
C PHE A 468 -16.96 -2.52 -54.70
N SER A 469 -16.59 -1.75 -55.72
CA SER A 469 -15.45 -2.03 -56.59
C SER A 469 -14.14 -2.05 -55.78
N PRO A 470 -13.04 -2.61 -56.29
CA PRO A 470 -11.75 -2.53 -55.61
C PRO A 470 -11.32 -1.09 -55.30
N GLU A 471 -11.65 -0.15 -56.19
CA GLU A 471 -11.40 1.29 -56.02
C GLU A 471 -12.27 1.88 -54.91
N ALA A 472 -13.57 1.60 -54.91
CA ALA A 472 -14.50 1.99 -53.85
C ALA A 472 -14.07 1.50 -52.46
N ARG A 473 -13.55 0.26 -52.37
CA ARG A 473 -13.03 -0.31 -51.12
C ARG A 473 -11.77 0.41 -50.65
N SER A 474 -10.89 0.79 -51.57
CA SER A 474 -9.72 1.62 -51.26
C SER A 474 -10.13 3.01 -50.74
N ASN A 475 -11.12 3.64 -51.40
CA ASN A 475 -11.68 4.91 -50.98
C ASN A 475 -12.39 4.79 -49.62
N LEU A 476 -13.07 3.68 -49.33
CA LEU A 476 -13.68 3.42 -48.03
C LEU A 476 -12.66 3.35 -46.91
N THR A 477 -11.47 2.79 -47.15
CA THR A 477 -10.37 2.81 -46.17
C THR A 477 -9.97 4.24 -45.80
N LYS A 478 -9.89 5.15 -46.78
CA LYS A 478 -9.60 6.57 -46.52
C LYS A 478 -10.72 7.24 -45.73
N VAL A 479 -11.97 6.91 -46.03
CA VAL A 479 -13.14 7.36 -45.25
C VAL A 479 -13.08 6.87 -43.80
N ILE A 480 -12.70 5.60 -43.57
CA ILE A 480 -12.47 5.05 -42.22
C ILE A 480 -11.40 5.85 -41.49
N MET A 481 -10.29 6.18 -42.16
CA MET A 481 -9.23 7.02 -41.59
C MET A 481 -9.76 8.40 -41.22
N ALA A 482 -10.57 9.02 -42.08
CA ALA A 482 -11.17 10.33 -41.83
C ALA A 482 -12.11 10.34 -40.62
N VAL A 483 -12.99 9.35 -40.49
CA VAL A 483 -13.92 9.23 -39.35
C VAL A 483 -13.16 8.88 -38.07
N SER A 484 -12.19 7.97 -38.12
CA SER A 484 -11.37 7.63 -36.95
C SER A 484 -10.56 8.84 -36.44
N ALA A 485 -10.06 9.68 -37.34
CA ALA A 485 -9.31 10.88 -37.00
C ALA A 485 -10.17 11.94 -36.28
N GLU A 486 -11.49 11.93 -36.42
CA GLU A 486 -12.38 12.78 -35.60
C GLU A 486 -12.30 12.43 -34.12
N GLY A 487 -11.98 11.18 -33.80
CA GLY A 487 -11.87 10.68 -32.44
C GLY A 487 -10.67 11.21 -31.67
N SER A 488 -9.65 11.73 -32.34
CA SER A 488 -8.41 12.23 -31.70
C SER A 488 -7.89 11.25 -30.63
N LEU A 489 -7.78 9.97 -30.98
CA LEU A 489 -7.41 8.92 -30.04
C LEU A 489 -5.91 9.01 -29.70
N PRO A 490 -5.51 9.01 -28.41
CA PRO A 490 -4.11 9.10 -28.01
C PRO A 490 -3.21 8.06 -28.70
N LEU A 491 -3.71 6.84 -28.88
CA LEU A 491 -2.98 5.73 -29.51
C LEU A 491 -2.74 5.90 -31.03
N GLN A 492 -3.39 6.86 -31.69
CA GLN A 492 -3.33 7.07 -33.14
C GLN A 492 -2.71 8.42 -33.56
N VAL A 493 -2.34 9.29 -32.61
CA VAL A 493 -1.87 10.65 -32.92
C VAL A 493 -0.72 10.68 -33.92
N GLU A 494 0.32 9.85 -33.73
CA GLU A 494 1.45 9.78 -34.68
C GLU A 494 1.03 9.26 -36.05
N GLN A 495 0.18 8.22 -36.09
CA GLN A 495 -0.30 7.62 -37.33
C GLN A 495 -1.14 8.63 -38.13
N ASP A 496 -2.00 9.39 -37.46
CA ASP A 496 -2.84 10.42 -38.06
C ASP A 496 -2.01 11.60 -38.57
N ALA A 497 -0.92 11.95 -37.89
CA ALA A 497 0.01 12.99 -38.33
C ALA A 497 0.75 12.60 -39.62
N VAL A 498 1.17 11.34 -39.74
CA VAL A 498 1.86 10.83 -40.95
C VAL A 498 0.91 10.72 -42.14
N GLN A 499 -0.34 10.34 -41.92
CA GLN A 499 -1.31 10.02 -42.98
C GLN A 499 -2.37 11.11 -43.18
N GLN A 500 -1.96 12.36 -42.95
CA GLN A 500 -2.86 13.51 -43.03
C GLN A 500 -3.46 13.68 -44.43
N ALA A 501 -2.68 13.43 -45.49
CA ALA A 501 -3.15 13.54 -46.86
C ALA A 501 -4.29 12.57 -47.16
N GLU A 502 -4.15 11.30 -46.76
CA GLU A 502 -5.18 10.28 -46.94
C GLU A 502 -6.43 10.55 -46.10
N ILE A 503 -6.26 11.14 -44.91
CA ILE A 503 -7.37 11.60 -44.06
C ILE A 503 -8.16 12.71 -44.77
N GLU A 504 -7.48 13.69 -45.36
CA GLU A 504 -8.14 14.80 -46.07
C GLU A 504 -8.84 14.32 -47.34
N GLU A 505 -8.23 13.40 -48.10
CA GLU A 505 -8.90 12.72 -49.21
C GLU A 505 -10.14 11.95 -48.73
N GLY A 506 -10.04 11.24 -47.60
CA GLY A 506 -11.17 10.54 -46.99
C GLY A 506 -12.32 11.47 -46.62
N ARG A 507 -12.03 12.67 -46.09
CA ARG A 507 -13.05 13.68 -45.78
C ARG A 507 -13.78 14.15 -47.03
N ALA A 508 -13.06 14.38 -48.13
CA ALA A 508 -13.66 14.74 -49.41
C ALA A 508 -14.54 13.62 -50.00
N LEU A 509 -14.18 12.36 -49.74
CA LEU A 509 -14.92 11.18 -50.21
C LEU A 509 -16.24 10.92 -49.45
N MET A 510 -16.46 11.56 -48.29
CA MET A 510 -17.68 11.41 -47.47
C MET A 510 -18.97 11.75 -48.23
N SER A 511 -18.90 12.70 -49.17
CA SER A 511 -20.01 13.14 -50.05
C SER A 511 -19.88 12.67 -51.50
N SER A 512 -18.93 11.76 -51.78
CA SER A 512 -18.77 11.22 -53.13
C SER A 512 -20.01 10.42 -53.54
N GLU A 513 -20.36 10.39 -54.82
CA GLU A 513 -21.50 9.61 -55.31
C GLU A 513 -21.36 8.11 -55.04
N GLU A 514 -20.13 7.61 -54.89
CA GLU A 514 -19.81 6.20 -54.69
C GLU A 514 -20.00 5.74 -53.23
N ILE A 515 -19.60 6.56 -52.24
CA ILE A 515 -19.67 6.21 -50.80
C ILE A 515 -20.84 6.93 -50.11
N ASN A 516 -20.96 8.24 -50.33
CA ASN A 516 -22.06 9.12 -49.90
C ASN A 516 -22.55 8.91 -48.44
N CYS A 517 -21.62 8.85 -47.49
CA CYS A 517 -21.95 8.76 -46.05
C CYS A 517 -22.79 9.95 -45.57
N THR A 518 -22.58 11.13 -46.14
CA THR A 518 -23.25 12.36 -45.69
C THR A 518 -24.73 12.46 -46.06
N ARG A 519 -25.22 11.56 -46.91
CA ARG A 519 -26.67 11.36 -47.14
C ARG A 519 -27.42 10.92 -45.87
N CYS A 520 -26.76 10.18 -44.98
CA CYS A 520 -27.38 9.67 -43.76
C CYS A 520 -26.84 10.35 -42.50
N HIS A 521 -25.58 10.79 -42.53
CA HIS A 521 -24.87 11.32 -41.37
C HIS A 521 -24.49 12.78 -41.57
N THR A 522 -24.69 13.61 -40.55
CA THR A 522 -24.05 14.92 -40.51
C THR A 522 -22.54 14.77 -40.26
N PHE A 523 -21.73 15.46 -41.05
CA PHE A 523 -20.26 15.46 -40.94
C PHE A 523 -19.68 16.83 -41.26
N ARG A 524 -19.11 17.48 -40.23
CA ARG A 524 -18.58 18.85 -40.25
C ARG A 524 -19.60 19.84 -40.83
N ASP A 525 -19.24 20.55 -41.89
CA ASP A 525 -20.09 21.55 -42.54
C ASP A 525 -21.24 20.92 -43.35
N GLN A 526 -21.25 19.60 -43.54
CA GLN A 526 -22.27 18.89 -44.32
C GLN A 526 -23.38 18.38 -43.40
N THR A 527 -24.55 19.00 -43.50
CA THR A 527 -25.72 18.78 -42.61
C THR A 527 -26.90 18.12 -43.31
N ASP A 528 -26.69 17.57 -44.51
CA ASP A 528 -27.75 16.96 -45.33
C ASP A 528 -28.27 15.62 -44.76
N GLY A 529 -27.56 15.02 -43.80
CA GLY A 529 -27.94 13.76 -43.15
C GLY A 529 -28.68 13.96 -41.84
N ASP A 530 -29.92 13.45 -41.77
CA ASP A 530 -30.86 13.56 -40.62
C ASP A 530 -31.23 12.19 -40.01
N VAL A 531 -30.52 11.13 -40.41
CA VAL A 531 -30.92 9.74 -40.17
C VAL A 531 -30.04 9.01 -39.16
N GLY A 532 -28.73 9.20 -39.25
CA GLY A 532 -27.75 8.52 -38.41
C GLY A 532 -27.04 9.49 -37.48
N PRO A 533 -26.25 8.97 -36.52
CA PRO A 533 -25.51 9.81 -35.58
C PRO A 533 -24.57 10.77 -36.30
N VAL A 534 -24.36 11.93 -35.70
CA VAL A 534 -23.37 12.91 -36.15
C VAL A 534 -21.98 12.27 -36.08
N LEU A 535 -21.29 12.27 -37.21
CA LEU A 535 -19.94 11.72 -37.35
C LEU A 535 -18.84 12.73 -37.03
N THR A 536 -19.18 14.02 -36.93
CA THR A 536 -18.27 15.07 -36.46
C THR A 536 -17.85 14.78 -35.03
N GLY A 537 -16.54 14.71 -34.78
CA GLY A 537 -16.02 14.32 -33.47
C GLY A 537 -16.32 12.88 -33.05
N TRP A 538 -16.75 11.99 -33.96
CA TRP A 538 -17.11 10.61 -33.60
C TRP A 538 -15.95 9.87 -32.94
N GLY A 539 -16.22 9.22 -31.80
CA GLY A 539 -15.20 8.56 -30.98
C GLY A 539 -14.33 9.50 -30.15
N SER A 540 -14.55 10.83 -30.22
CA SER A 540 -13.86 11.80 -29.35
C SER A 540 -14.36 11.69 -27.91
N ARG A 541 -13.60 12.22 -26.96
CA ARG A 541 -13.99 12.26 -25.55
C ARG A 541 -15.35 12.91 -25.35
N ASP A 542 -15.57 14.08 -25.96
CA ASP A 542 -16.83 14.82 -25.86
C ASP A 542 -18.01 14.07 -26.51
N TRP A 543 -17.77 13.40 -27.63
CA TRP A 543 -18.80 12.62 -28.31
C TRP A 543 -19.23 11.41 -27.47
N MET A 544 -18.25 10.68 -26.91
CA MET A 544 -18.53 9.52 -26.06
C MET A 544 -19.18 9.91 -24.73
N LEU A 545 -18.76 11.03 -24.12
CA LEU A 545 -19.41 11.59 -22.94
C LEU A 545 -20.85 12.00 -23.23
N GLY A 546 -21.09 12.67 -24.37
CA GLY A 546 -22.46 13.01 -24.78
C GLY A 546 -23.33 11.78 -24.97
N MET A 547 -22.78 10.71 -25.57
CA MET A 547 -23.49 9.45 -25.76
C MET A 547 -23.83 8.76 -24.43
N LEU A 548 -22.93 8.79 -23.44
CA LEU A 548 -23.24 8.28 -22.08
C LEU A 548 -24.22 9.19 -21.34
N HIS A 549 -24.09 10.51 -21.48
CA HIS A 549 -24.93 11.48 -20.79
C HIS A 549 -26.39 11.37 -21.22
N ASP A 550 -26.64 11.38 -22.54
CA ASP A 550 -27.96 11.18 -23.11
C ASP A 550 -27.90 10.67 -24.57
N PRO A 551 -28.05 9.34 -24.81
CA PRO A 551 -28.07 8.78 -26.15
C PRO A 551 -29.33 9.12 -26.95
N THR A 552 -30.35 9.71 -26.31
CA THR A 552 -31.63 10.08 -26.95
C THR A 552 -31.62 11.46 -27.63
N GLU A 553 -30.51 12.19 -27.55
CA GLU A 553 -30.35 13.44 -28.31
C GLU A 553 -30.35 13.17 -29.82
N GLU A 554 -30.91 14.09 -30.62
CA GLU A 554 -31.01 13.94 -32.09
C GLU A 554 -29.65 13.75 -32.77
N ARG A 555 -28.57 14.28 -32.19
CA ARG A 555 -27.21 14.10 -32.72
C ARG A 555 -26.66 12.66 -32.59
N PHE A 556 -27.31 11.80 -31.79
CA PHE A 556 -26.93 10.41 -31.58
C PHE A 556 -27.95 9.48 -32.23
N TYR A 557 -28.84 8.86 -31.43
CA TYR A 557 -29.84 7.92 -31.93
C TYR A 557 -31.27 8.45 -31.81
N GLY A 558 -31.51 9.57 -31.11
CA GLY A 558 -32.86 10.12 -31.02
C GLY A 558 -33.87 9.09 -30.49
N GLY A 559 -35.01 8.97 -31.18
CA GLY A 559 -36.01 7.92 -30.92
C GLY A 559 -35.65 6.51 -31.42
N ASP A 560 -34.54 6.36 -32.16
CA ASP A 560 -33.99 5.07 -32.59
C ASP A 560 -33.05 4.46 -31.51
N ASN A 561 -32.86 5.07 -30.33
CA ASN A 561 -32.10 4.46 -29.24
C ASN A 561 -32.75 3.12 -28.83
N ASP A 562 -31.99 2.02 -28.92
CA ASP A 562 -32.46 0.66 -28.61
C ASP A 562 -32.82 0.55 -27.11
N ARG A 563 -31.82 0.55 -26.25
CA ARG A 563 -32.01 0.36 -24.80
C ARG A 563 -30.92 0.97 -23.92
N MET A 564 -30.05 1.83 -24.49
CA MET A 564 -28.97 2.43 -23.73
C MET A 564 -29.54 3.48 -22.75
N PRO A 565 -29.27 3.38 -21.44
CA PRO A 565 -29.72 4.36 -20.45
C PRO A 565 -29.06 5.72 -20.67
N SER A 566 -29.74 6.80 -20.27
CA SER A 566 -29.15 8.13 -20.22
C SER A 566 -28.43 8.33 -18.87
N PHE A 567 -27.18 7.87 -18.76
CA PHE A 567 -26.45 7.81 -17.47
C PHE A 567 -26.34 9.16 -16.77
N GLY A 568 -26.10 10.24 -17.52
CA GLY A 568 -26.01 11.60 -16.97
C GLY A 568 -27.37 12.17 -16.61
N THR A 569 -28.33 12.10 -17.54
CA THR A 569 -29.68 12.66 -17.35
C THR A 569 -30.45 11.94 -16.22
N GLU A 570 -30.31 10.62 -16.12
CA GLU A 570 -30.89 9.79 -15.07
C GLU A 570 -30.06 9.76 -13.77
N LYS A 571 -28.86 10.36 -13.79
CA LYS A 571 -27.92 10.41 -12.65
C LYS A 571 -27.51 9.03 -12.14
N ILE A 572 -27.34 8.08 -13.07
CA ILE A 572 -26.80 6.75 -12.77
C ILE A 572 -25.29 6.87 -12.50
N LEU A 573 -24.59 7.69 -13.29
CA LEU A 573 -23.18 8.00 -13.13
C LEU A 573 -22.98 9.52 -13.01
N THR A 574 -21.94 9.91 -12.28
CA THR A 574 -21.45 11.28 -12.26
C THR A 574 -20.65 11.60 -13.53
N GLU A 575 -20.47 12.89 -13.83
CA GLU A 575 -19.59 13.35 -14.92
C GLU A 575 -18.16 12.80 -14.80
N GLU A 576 -17.66 12.68 -13.58
CA GLU A 576 -16.32 12.14 -13.31
C GLU A 576 -16.26 10.64 -13.64
N GLU A 577 -17.23 9.85 -13.17
CA GLU A 577 -17.29 8.41 -13.46
C GLU A 577 -17.47 8.11 -14.95
N MET A 578 -18.32 8.88 -15.65
CA MET A 578 -18.44 8.78 -17.10
C MET A 578 -17.12 9.12 -17.78
N GLY A 579 -16.42 10.16 -17.31
CA GLY A 579 -15.07 10.52 -17.76
C GLY A 579 -14.09 9.36 -17.64
N LEU A 580 -14.03 8.70 -16.48
CA LEU A 580 -13.10 7.59 -16.22
C LEU A 580 -13.35 6.40 -17.16
N VAL A 581 -14.60 6.05 -17.44
CA VAL A 581 -14.94 4.98 -18.40
C VAL A 581 -14.55 5.37 -19.82
N VAL A 582 -14.87 6.60 -20.24
CA VAL A 582 -14.56 7.09 -21.59
C VAL A 582 -13.06 7.17 -21.81
N ASP A 583 -12.32 7.71 -20.84
CA ASP A 583 -10.87 7.84 -20.88
C ASP A 583 -10.21 6.45 -20.90
N TRP A 584 -10.75 5.48 -20.16
CA TRP A 584 -10.33 4.09 -20.26
C TRP A 584 -10.60 3.46 -21.65
N LEU A 585 -11.83 3.55 -22.17
CA LEU A 585 -12.13 3.01 -23.50
C LEU A 585 -11.25 3.63 -24.61
N ARG A 586 -10.88 4.90 -24.44
CA ARG A 586 -10.02 5.66 -25.36
C ARG A 586 -8.54 5.42 -25.18
N SER A 587 -8.12 4.63 -24.18
CA SER A 587 -6.70 4.48 -23.84
C SER A 587 -6.02 5.79 -23.40
N ASP A 588 -6.79 6.70 -22.82
CA ASP A 588 -6.42 8.06 -22.43
C ASP A 588 -6.11 8.15 -20.93
N TRP A 589 -4.96 7.59 -20.53
CA TRP A 589 -4.45 7.65 -19.16
C TRP A 589 -2.93 7.77 -19.16
N VAL A 590 -2.36 8.17 -18.01
CA VAL A 590 -0.91 8.29 -17.85
C VAL A 590 -0.24 6.93 -18.01
N ARG A 591 0.71 6.82 -18.96
CA ARG A 591 1.55 5.63 -19.19
C ARG A 591 3.02 5.95 -18.89
N GLN A 592 3.77 4.99 -18.34
CA GLN A 592 5.22 5.11 -18.08
C GLN A 592 6.02 5.64 -19.30
N ASP A 593 5.67 5.22 -20.52
CA ASP A 593 6.43 5.51 -21.73
C ASP A 593 6.24 6.95 -22.25
N SER A 594 5.32 7.72 -21.66
CA SER A 594 5.09 9.12 -22.03
C SER A 594 6.16 10.08 -21.49
N GLN A 595 7.08 9.57 -20.64
CA GLN A 595 8.32 10.27 -20.31
C GLN A 595 9.38 9.96 -21.37
N GLY A 596 9.27 10.64 -22.51
CA GLY A 596 10.39 10.79 -23.43
C GLY A 596 11.62 11.31 -22.67
N HIS A 597 12.72 10.58 -22.78
CA HIS A 597 14.06 10.96 -22.33
C HIS A 597 14.48 12.37 -22.77
#